data_AF-A0A9X3KSM8-F1
#
_entry.id   AF-A0A9X3KSM8-F1
#
_cell.length_a   1.000
_cell.length_b   1.000
_cell.length_c   1.000
_cell.angle_alpha   90.00
_cell.angle_beta   90.00
_cell.angle_gamma   90.00
#
_symmetry.space_group_name_H-M   'P 1'
#
loop_
_entity.id
_entity.type
_entity.pdbx_description
1 polymer ?
#
loop_
_entity_poly.entity_id
_entity_poly.type
_entity_poly.pdbx_seq_one_letter_code
_entity_poly.pdbx_strand_id
1 'polypeptide(L)'
;MTRKWWRRARSDGVTPTAWEVAVLVHLRERPRAGDIWVDRSRAWRSFEDYLLPRPIFALMRAEGRLGLAIPDSFAEWQAERTPTLDARLKELARAAAANAIPDSAISDKGLSVSPNREEERDRIVALSRRLYVSVPRIRITSLLAEVQS
;
A
#
# COMPACT_ATOMS: atom_id res chain seq x y z
N MET A 1 -14.24 18.74 17.66
CA MET A 1 -15.51 18.76 18.42
C MET A 1 -16.63 19.05 17.43
N THR A 2 -17.56 18.11 17.20
CA THR A 2 -18.57 18.23 16.14
C THR A 2 -19.69 19.20 16.52
N ARG A 3 -20.25 19.97 15.57
CA ARG A 3 -21.34 20.94 15.81
C ARG A 3 -22.54 20.37 16.59
N LYS A 4 -22.82 19.07 16.44
CA LYS A 4 -23.88 18.35 17.16
C LYS A 4 -23.66 18.30 18.68
N TRP A 5 -22.42 18.06 19.12
CA TRP A 5 -22.08 17.99 20.55
C TRP A 5 -22.03 19.36 21.19
N TRP A 6 -21.59 20.38 20.45
CA TRP A 6 -21.65 21.78 20.88
C TRP A 6 -23.08 22.26 21.17
N ARG A 7 -24.07 21.81 20.39
CA ARG A 7 -25.49 22.13 20.66
C ARG A 7 -26.03 21.41 21.89
N ARG A 8 -25.62 20.15 22.13
CA ARG A 8 -26.06 19.36 23.28
C ARG A 8 -25.41 19.78 24.60
N ALA A 9 -24.16 20.23 24.57
CA ALA A 9 -23.48 20.77 25.75
C ALA A 9 -23.95 22.17 26.15
N ARG A 10 -24.79 22.84 25.35
CA ARG A 10 -25.20 24.24 25.53
C ARG A 10 -26.72 24.41 25.62
N SER A 11 -27.51 23.33 25.58
CA SER A 11 -28.98 23.40 25.57
C SER A 11 -29.56 23.95 26.87
N ASP A 12 -28.88 23.77 28.01
CA ASP A 12 -29.39 24.15 29.34
C ASP A 12 -28.35 24.94 30.17
N GLY A 13 -27.43 25.64 29.50
CA GLY A 13 -26.19 26.14 30.10
C GLY A 13 -25.08 25.09 30.01
N VAL A 14 -23.81 25.52 30.03
CA VAL A 14 -22.68 24.58 29.99
C VAL A 14 -22.63 23.86 31.34
N THR A 15 -23.29 22.72 31.44
CA THR A 15 -23.16 21.86 32.61
C THR A 15 -21.79 21.17 32.54
N PRO A 16 -20.98 21.22 33.61
CA PRO A 16 -19.66 20.58 33.63
C PRO A 16 -19.72 19.11 33.18
N THR A 17 -20.76 18.39 33.60
CA THR A 17 -20.98 16.98 33.29
C THR A 17 -21.22 16.72 31.79
N ALA A 18 -22.01 17.56 31.11
CA ALA A 18 -22.22 17.40 29.66
C ALA A 18 -20.94 17.69 28.87
N TRP A 19 -20.11 18.60 29.38
CA TRP A 19 -18.81 18.92 28.80
C TRP A 19 -17.81 17.77 29.00
N GLU A 20 -17.75 17.18 30.19
CA GLU A 20 -16.93 16.01 30.50
C GLU A 20 -17.27 14.80 29.61
N VAL A 21 -18.56 14.49 29.46
CA VAL A 21 -19.00 13.39 28.59
C VAL A 21 -18.65 13.66 27.13
N ALA A 22 -18.81 14.90 26.65
CA ALA A 22 -18.43 15.27 25.30
C ALA A 22 -16.92 15.09 25.08
N VAL A 23 -16.08 15.53 26.02
CA VAL A 23 -14.62 15.36 25.95
C VAL A 23 -14.25 13.88 25.93
N LEU A 24 -14.82 13.05 26.81
CA LEU A 24 -14.53 11.62 26.87
C LEU A 24 -14.92 10.89 25.58
N VAL A 25 -16.07 11.22 24.99
CA VAL A 25 -16.50 10.64 23.71
C VAL A 25 -15.54 11.06 22.59
N HIS A 26 -15.17 12.32 22.49
CA HIS A 26 -14.20 12.76 21.47
C HIS A 26 -12.80 12.17 21.68
N LEU A 27 -12.35 12.05 22.93
CA LEU A 27 -11.05 11.46 23.26
C LEU A 27 -11.02 9.95 23.01
N ARG A 28 -12.16 9.25 23.11
CA ARG A 28 -12.27 7.82 22.74
C ARG A 28 -12.17 7.60 21.22
N GLU A 29 -12.70 8.51 20.42
CA GLU A 29 -12.74 8.34 18.96
C GLU A 29 -11.46 8.81 18.25
N ARG A 30 -10.74 9.79 18.80
CA ARG A 30 -9.51 10.34 18.18
C ARG A 30 -8.34 9.34 18.03
N PRO A 31 -8.07 8.43 18.98
CA PRO A 31 -7.04 7.40 18.81
C PRO A 31 -7.40 6.44 17.68
N ARG A 32 -8.69 6.12 17.52
CA ARG A 32 -9.21 5.28 16.42
C ARG A 32 -9.06 5.94 15.06
N ALA A 33 -9.18 7.27 15.01
CA ALA A 33 -8.93 8.05 13.81
C ALA A 33 -7.44 8.25 13.50
N GLY A 34 -6.54 7.92 14.44
CA GLY A 34 -5.10 8.19 14.33
C GLY A 34 -4.70 9.65 14.60
N ASP A 35 -5.65 10.50 15.02
CA ASP A 35 -5.42 11.93 15.29
C ASP A 35 -4.60 12.17 16.57
N ILE A 36 -4.65 11.23 17.52
CA ILE A 36 -3.89 11.27 18.76
C ILE A 36 -3.30 9.90 19.04
N TRP A 37 -2.09 9.89 19.58
CA TRP A 37 -1.37 8.70 20.00
C TRP A 37 -1.06 8.79 21.49
N VAL A 38 -1.03 7.64 22.15
CA VAL A 38 -0.71 7.51 23.57
C VAL A 38 0.65 6.84 23.67
N ASP A 39 1.60 7.54 24.28
CA ASP A 39 2.93 7.01 24.50
C ASP A 39 2.87 5.70 25.31
N ARG A 40 3.65 4.70 24.89
CA ARG A 40 3.67 3.31 25.42
C ARG A 40 2.37 2.51 25.30
N SER A 41 1.36 2.98 24.56
CA SER A 41 0.17 2.18 24.25
C SER A 41 0.49 1.13 23.17
N ARG A 42 0.07 -0.12 23.36
CA ARG A 42 0.23 -1.19 22.34
C ARG A 42 -0.71 -0.99 21.14
N ALA A 43 -1.91 -0.44 21.37
CA ALA A 43 -2.95 -0.29 20.36
C ALA A 43 -3.00 1.09 19.68
N TRP A 44 -2.47 2.14 20.34
CA TRP A 44 -2.63 3.54 19.91
C TRP A 44 -1.28 4.28 19.90
N ARG A 45 -0.28 3.66 19.31
CA ARG A 45 1.10 4.17 19.27
C ARG A 45 1.28 5.19 18.13
N SER A 46 2.27 6.07 18.23
CA SER A 46 2.65 6.95 17.12
C SER A 46 3.01 6.11 15.90
N PHE A 47 2.63 6.58 14.70
CA PHE A 47 3.07 5.95 13.46
C PHE A 47 4.60 5.89 13.36
N GLU A 48 5.29 6.91 13.87
CA GLU A 48 6.76 7.00 13.87
C GLU A 48 7.41 5.85 14.64
N ASP A 49 6.75 5.31 15.67
CA ASP A 49 7.29 4.21 16.47
C ASP A 49 7.24 2.86 15.74
N TYR A 50 6.44 2.76 14.67
CA TYR A 50 6.44 1.59 13.76
C TYR A 50 7.49 1.72 12.66
N LEU A 51 8.02 2.92 12.44
CA LEU A 51 9.08 3.14 11.47
C LEU A 51 10.42 2.77 12.10
N LEU A 52 11.37 2.37 11.24
CA LEU A 52 12.75 2.27 11.68
C LEU A 52 13.23 3.67 12.11
N PRO A 53 13.74 3.84 13.35
CA PRO A 53 14.21 5.13 13.80
C PRO A 53 15.24 5.70 12.82
N ARG A 54 15.08 6.98 12.44
CA ARG A 54 15.98 7.66 11.50
C ARG A 54 17.48 7.45 11.75
N PRO A 55 18.00 7.51 12.99
CA PRO A 55 19.42 7.27 13.23
C PRO A 55 19.82 5.81 12.94
N ILE A 56 18.97 4.85 13.29
CA ILE A 56 19.20 3.43 13.01
C ILE A 56 19.12 3.16 11.50
N PHE A 57 18.15 3.78 10.81
CA PHE A 57 18.05 3.71 9.35
C PHE A 57 19.31 4.24 8.66
N ALA A 58 19.82 5.40 9.08
CA ALA A 58 21.04 5.98 8.52
C ALA A 58 22.26 5.06 8.73
N LEU A 59 22.39 4.47 9.92
CA LEU A 59 23.44 3.50 10.22
C LEU A 59 23.31 2.24 9.35
N MET A 60 22.13 1.63 9.30
CA MET A 60 21.87 0.43 8.50
C MET A 60 22.09 0.67 7.00
N ARG A 61 21.77 1.87 6.52
CA ARG A 61 22.03 2.29 5.14
C ARG A 61 23.54 2.37 4.88
N ALA A 62 24.30 3.01 5.76
CA ALA A 62 25.76 3.11 5.64
C ALA A 62 26.45 1.73 5.72
N GLU A 63 25.91 0.81 6.52
CA GLU A 63 26.41 -0.58 6.63
C GLU A 63 25.91 -1.51 5.50
N GLY A 64 25.03 -1.04 4.61
CA GLY A 64 24.45 -1.88 3.54
C GLY A 64 23.51 -2.98 4.04
N ARG A 65 22.99 -2.87 5.26
CA ARG A 65 22.19 -3.91 5.94
C ARG A 65 20.68 -3.77 5.75
N LEU A 66 20.25 -2.89 4.85
CA LEU A 66 18.82 -2.69 4.57
C LEU A 66 18.17 -3.89 3.87
N GLY A 67 18.96 -4.81 3.30
CA GLY A 67 18.44 -6.03 2.65
C GLY A 67 17.59 -5.75 1.41
N LEU A 68 17.80 -4.60 0.77
CA LEU A 68 17.09 -4.23 -0.44
C LEU A 68 17.63 -5.06 -1.62
N ALA A 69 16.72 -5.60 -2.43
CA ALA A 69 17.07 -6.30 -3.67
C ALA A 69 17.45 -5.34 -4.82
N ILE A 70 17.55 -4.04 -4.52
CA ILE A 70 17.87 -2.96 -5.46
C ILE A 70 18.95 -2.07 -4.86
N PRO A 71 19.76 -1.39 -5.70
CA PRO A 71 20.72 -0.40 -5.22
C PRO A 71 20.04 0.71 -4.42
N ASP A 72 20.72 1.21 -3.40
CA ASP A 72 20.22 2.30 -2.54
C ASP A 72 20.31 3.68 -3.25
N SER A 73 21.19 3.80 -4.24
CA SER A 73 21.34 4.99 -5.07
C SER A 73 20.49 4.90 -6.34
N PHE A 74 19.70 5.93 -6.60
CA PHE A 74 18.94 6.04 -7.85
C PHE A 74 19.85 6.02 -9.08
N ALA A 75 21.02 6.66 -9.01
CA ALA A 75 21.97 6.70 -10.13
C ALA A 75 22.53 5.30 -10.45
N GLU A 76 22.83 4.51 -9.42
CA GLU A 76 23.30 3.13 -9.58
C GLU A 76 22.19 2.24 -10.14
N TRP A 77 20.98 2.34 -9.58
CA TRP A 77 19.80 1.63 -10.10
C TRP A 77 19.52 1.99 -11.57
N GLN A 78 19.60 3.28 -11.92
CA GLN A 78 19.39 3.74 -13.29
C GLN A 78 20.48 3.19 -14.22
N ALA A 79 21.75 3.24 -13.81
CA ALA A 79 22.87 2.73 -14.60
C ALA A 79 22.76 1.22 -14.83
N GLU A 80 22.24 0.46 -13.86
CA GLU A 80 21.99 -0.98 -14.00
C GLU A 80 20.79 -1.29 -14.93
N ARG A 81 19.70 -0.53 -14.79
CA ARG A 81 18.43 -0.80 -15.49
C ARG A 81 18.39 -0.27 -16.92
N THR A 82 19.05 0.85 -17.20
CA THR A 82 19.11 1.45 -18.54
C THR A 82 19.63 0.49 -19.63
N PRO A 83 20.79 -0.19 -19.48
CA PRO A 83 21.29 -1.11 -20.50
C PRO A 83 20.39 -2.33 -20.67
N THR A 84 19.80 -2.83 -19.58
CA THR A 84 18.83 -3.93 -19.65
C THR A 84 17.61 -3.52 -20.45
N LEU A 85 17.06 -2.33 -20.19
CA LEU A 85 15.92 -1.79 -20.93
C LEU A 85 16.26 -1.58 -22.40
N ASP A 86 17.40 -0.97 -22.71
CA ASP A 86 17.86 -0.73 -24.08
C ASP A 86 18.03 -2.04 -24.87
N ALA A 87 18.64 -3.07 -24.26
CA ALA A 87 18.78 -4.38 -24.88
C ALA A 87 17.41 -5.00 -25.21
N ARG A 88 16.46 -4.95 -24.27
CA ARG A 88 15.09 -5.46 -24.48
C ARG A 88 14.32 -4.68 -25.53
N LEU A 89 14.47 -3.36 -25.57
CA LEU A 89 13.86 -2.53 -26.61
C LEU A 89 14.45 -2.85 -27.99
N LYS A 90 15.76 -3.09 -28.10
CA LYS A 90 16.40 -3.53 -29.35
C LYS A 90 15.98 -4.92 -29.78
N GLU A 91 15.76 -5.84 -28.85
CA GLU A 91 15.16 -7.16 -29.14
C GLU A 91 13.72 -7.01 -29.64
N LEU A 92 12.90 -6.21 -28.95
CA LEU A 92 11.53 -5.93 -29.34
C LEU A 92 11.44 -5.28 -30.72
N ALA A 93 12.30 -4.29 -31.02
CA ALA A 93 12.33 -3.63 -32.31
C ALA A 93 12.68 -4.61 -33.45
N ARG A 94 13.62 -5.54 -33.22
CA ARG A 94 13.94 -6.61 -34.18
C ARG A 94 12.77 -7.56 -34.38
N ALA A 95 12.10 -7.97 -33.30
CA ALA A 95 10.90 -8.81 -33.37
C ALA A 95 9.74 -8.10 -34.09
N ALA A 96 9.55 -6.80 -33.85
CA ALA A 96 8.58 -5.97 -34.54
C ALA A 96 8.82 -5.94 -36.04
N ALA A 97 10.06 -5.66 -36.46
CA ALA A 97 10.44 -5.61 -37.87
C ALA A 97 10.26 -6.96 -38.58
N ALA A 98 10.49 -8.07 -37.86
CA ALA A 98 10.24 -9.43 -38.35
C ALA A 98 8.77 -9.87 -38.25
N ASN A 99 7.87 -9.01 -37.76
CA ASN A 99 6.47 -9.32 -37.43
C ASN A 99 6.32 -10.60 -36.57
N ALA A 100 7.27 -10.81 -35.66
CA ALA A 100 7.41 -11.98 -34.82
C ALA A 100 7.01 -11.73 -33.36
N ILE A 101 6.34 -10.60 -33.07
CA ILE A 101 5.84 -10.34 -31.72
C ILE A 101 4.61 -11.24 -31.48
N PRO A 102 4.60 -12.05 -30.40
CA PRO A 102 3.45 -12.88 -30.09
C PRO A 102 2.19 -12.03 -29.89
N ASP A 103 1.10 -12.47 -30.49
CA ASP A 103 -0.23 -11.87 -30.37
C ASP A 103 -0.29 -10.36 -30.64
N SER A 104 0.72 -9.77 -31.29
CA SER A 104 0.74 -8.34 -31.63
C SER A 104 1.53 -8.03 -32.90
N ALA A 105 1.11 -6.99 -33.61
CA ALA A 105 1.75 -6.56 -34.86
C ALA A 105 1.86 -5.05 -34.89
N ILE A 106 2.99 -4.55 -35.41
CA ILE A 106 3.18 -3.12 -35.67
C ILE A 106 2.96 -2.89 -37.16
N SER A 107 1.93 -2.12 -37.50
CA SER A 107 1.57 -1.75 -38.87
C SER A 107 1.60 -0.24 -39.05
N ASP A 108 1.42 0.23 -40.28
CA ASP A 108 1.32 1.66 -40.62
C ASP A 108 0.13 2.36 -39.93
N LYS A 109 -0.85 1.58 -39.43
CA LYS A 109 -2.00 2.07 -38.64
C LYS A 109 -1.74 2.08 -37.12
N GLY A 110 -0.57 1.63 -36.67
CA GLY A 110 -0.20 1.52 -35.27
C GLY A 110 -0.07 0.08 -34.75
N LEU A 111 -0.01 -0.05 -33.42
CA LEU A 111 0.10 -1.32 -32.69
C LEU A 111 -1.26 -2.01 -32.61
N SER A 112 -1.35 -3.20 -33.20
CA SER A 112 -2.50 -4.09 -33.05
C SER A 112 -2.16 -5.19 -32.06
N VAL A 113 -2.92 -5.31 -30.98
CA VAL A 113 -2.80 -6.40 -29.99
C VAL A 113 -4.03 -7.30 -30.11
N SER A 114 -3.78 -8.60 -30.28
CA SER A 114 -4.83 -9.61 -30.38
C SER A 114 -5.54 -9.74 -29.04
N PRO A 115 -6.88 -9.87 -29.01
CA PRO A 115 -7.60 -10.13 -27.78
C PRO A 115 -7.16 -11.46 -27.14
N ASN A 116 -7.02 -11.49 -25.82
CA ASN A 116 -6.73 -12.72 -25.09
C ASN A 116 -7.80 -13.79 -25.38
N ARG A 117 -7.37 -15.01 -25.70
CA ARG A 117 -8.25 -16.12 -26.07
C ARG A 117 -9.10 -16.55 -24.87
N GLU A 118 -10.31 -17.04 -25.13
CA GLU A 118 -11.26 -17.45 -24.08
C GLU A 118 -10.72 -18.60 -23.20
N GLU A 119 -10.00 -19.56 -23.80
CA GLU A 119 -9.31 -20.63 -23.07
C GLU A 119 -8.29 -20.11 -22.04
N GLU A 120 -7.63 -18.99 -22.33
CA GLU A 120 -6.66 -18.37 -21.42
C GLU A 120 -7.37 -17.67 -20.26
N ARG A 121 -8.53 -17.05 -20.51
CA ARG A 121 -9.38 -16.49 -19.45
C ARG A 121 -9.87 -17.57 -18.50
N ASP A 122 -10.32 -18.71 -19.01
CA ASP A 122 -10.81 -19.80 -18.17
C ASP A 122 -9.71 -20.36 -17.26
N ARG A 123 -8.49 -20.49 -17.78
CA ARG A 123 -7.31 -20.87 -16.99
C ARG A 123 -7.00 -19.84 -15.90
N ILE A 124 -7.04 -18.55 -16.22
CA ILE A 124 -6.82 -17.46 -15.26
C ILE A 124 -7.90 -17.47 -14.16
N VAL A 125 -9.17 -17.66 -14.53
CA VAL A 125 -10.28 -17.75 -13.58
C VAL A 125 -10.14 -18.98 -12.68
N ALA A 126 -9.76 -20.13 -13.26
CA ALA A 126 -9.50 -21.35 -12.49
C ALA A 126 -8.32 -21.17 -11.50
N LEU A 127 -7.24 -20.52 -11.93
CA LEU A 127 -6.10 -20.20 -11.07
C LEU A 127 -6.50 -19.22 -9.95
N SER A 128 -7.22 -18.16 -10.29
CA SER A 128 -7.74 -17.18 -9.32
C SER A 128 -8.59 -17.87 -8.26
N ARG A 129 -9.52 -18.74 -8.66
CA ARG A 129 -10.34 -19.54 -7.73
C ARG A 129 -9.49 -20.39 -6.79
N ARG A 130 -8.46 -21.07 -7.31
CA ARG A 130 -7.52 -21.86 -6.49
C ARG A 130 -6.78 -20.99 -5.48
N LEU A 131 -6.28 -19.83 -5.91
CA LEU A 131 -5.61 -18.87 -5.02
C LEU A 131 -6.57 -18.37 -3.94
N TYR A 132 -7.79 -17.98 -4.29
CA TYR A 132 -8.80 -17.55 -3.33
C TYR A 132 -9.18 -18.63 -2.30
N VAL A 133 -9.11 -19.91 -2.66
CA VAL A 133 -9.34 -21.02 -1.71
C VAL A 133 -8.13 -21.23 -0.80
N SER A 134 -6.91 -20.99 -1.29
CA SER A 134 -5.68 -21.11 -0.49
C SER A 134 -5.48 -19.97 0.52
N VAL A 135 -6.14 -18.81 0.32
CA VAL A 135 -6.03 -17.67 1.25
C VAL A 135 -6.96 -17.88 2.45
N PRO A 136 -6.47 -17.74 3.70
CA PRO A 136 -7.31 -17.80 4.89
C PRO A 136 -8.45 -16.78 4.82
N ARG A 137 -9.69 -17.24 4.97
CA ARG A 137 -10.89 -16.38 4.97
C ARG A 137 -11.10 -15.71 6.34
N ILE A 138 -10.07 -15.03 6.82
CA ILE A 138 -10.16 -14.27 8.07
C ILE A 138 -10.70 -12.88 7.77
N ARG A 139 -11.62 -12.39 8.61
CA ARG A 139 -12.11 -11.01 8.48
C ARG A 139 -10.93 -10.07 8.70
N ILE A 140 -10.78 -9.06 7.84
CA ILE A 140 -9.70 -8.06 7.96
C ILE A 140 -9.70 -7.44 9.36
N THR A 141 -10.88 -7.24 9.97
CA THR A 141 -11.00 -6.75 11.35
C THR A 141 -10.49 -7.71 12.41
N SER A 142 -10.63 -9.03 12.21
CA SER A 142 -10.07 -10.06 13.10
C SER A 142 -8.55 -10.12 12.96
N LEU A 143 -8.05 -10.03 11.73
CA LEU A 143 -6.62 -9.97 11.42
C LEU A 143 -5.97 -8.72 12.05
N LEU A 144 -6.63 -7.57 11.93
CA LEU A 144 -6.18 -6.32 12.56
C LEU A 144 -6.24 -6.38 14.09
N ALA A 145 -7.25 -7.05 14.66
CA ALA A 145 -7.36 -7.22 16.12
C ALA A 145 -6.29 -8.16 16.68
N GLU A 146 -5.90 -9.21 15.95
CA GLU A 146 -4.83 -10.14 16.32
C GLU A 146 -3.45 -9.46 16.29
N VAL A 147 -3.19 -8.62 15.30
CA VAL A 147 -1.98 -7.77 15.24
C VAL A 147 -1.96 -6.70 16.34
N GLN A 148 -3.13 -6.29 16.85
CA GLN A 148 -3.28 -5.33 17.95
C GLN A 148 -3.18 -5.95 19.35
N SER A 149 -3.12 -7.28 19.50
CA SER A 149 -2.99 -7.98 20.81
C SER A 149 -1.54 -8.24 21.18
#